data_AF-A0A150QYM9-F1
#
_entry.id   AF-A0A150QYM9-F1
#
_cell.length_a   1.000
_cell.length_b   1.000
_cell.length_c   1.000
_cell.angle_alpha   90.00
_cell.angle_beta   90.00
_cell.angle_gamma   90.00
#
_symmetry.space_group_name_H-M   'P 1'
#
loop_
_entity.id
_entity.type
_entity.pdbx_description
1 polymer ?
#
loop_
_entity_poly.entity_id
_entity_poly.type
_entity_poly.pdbx_seq_one_letter_code
_entity_poly.pdbx_strand_id
1 'polypeptide(L)'
;MPFLVLSAASVVGCQLEVSLDGLDPTTASSSVVGSSSSVTSVTSVTSVTSGGFGGEGGFGGEGGSGGSGGEGGGWDPPQFTPDKVDLLFVVDNSGSMADKQQILRSAAADLVFDITNPRCVDGAGHPVAETQQPASGLDPCPEGTSRARTPVSDMHIGVISTSLGGHGSGACAPTTSASNADMAHLLARSDPGVAGNDIPTYLDKGFLVWDAAASRTPAGDSDPVALAGKLGNIIQGVGQAGCGFEAPLESFYRFLVDPEPYQTMILDDDVAVPSGIDVTVLQQRREFLRPDSLLLVVMLSDENDCSIRDDDRNYLVAETRNNFRLWRPRSECAINPNDPCCRSCAQNQDGCPADPTCTGPDGNPARLSAEEDPVNLRCWDQKRRFGYDFLYPIERYTEALTSPTVSTRNGDTVPNPIFSDLDPADGNTRTRGPQHVVFTGIVGVPWQDLARQNAAGVPDLVDGLDAEGNPVGGLKNAAELGAPVD
;
A
#
# COMPACT_ATOMS: atom_id res chain seq x y z
N MET A 1 -1.83 2.47 -27.82
CA MET A 1 -1.41 3.27 -26.67
C MET A 1 -2.60 3.33 -25.73
N PRO A 2 -2.76 2.42 -24.76
CA PRO A 2 -3.85 2.57 -23.79
C PRO A 2 -3.41 3.58 -22.73
N PHE A 3 -4.26 4.57 -22.47
CA PHE A 3 -4.10 5.57 -21.43
C PHE A 3 -4.20 4.90 -20.06
N LEU A 4 -3.28 5.24 -19.15
CA LEU A 4 -3.30 4.80 -17.77
C LEU A 4 -4.27 5.72 -17.01
N VAL A 5 -5.47 5.24 -16.70
CA VAL A 5 -6.43 5.98 -15.87
C VAL A 5 -6.16 5.60 -14.41
N LEU A 6 -5.57 6.51 -13.64
CA LEU A 6 -5.48 6.36 -12.19
C LEU A 6 -6.84 6.71 -11.58
N SER A 7 -7.65 5.68 -11.30
CA SER A 7 -8.84 5.80 -10.43
C SER A 7 -8.41 5.43 -9.01
N ALA A 8 -8.26 6.43 -8.15
CA ALA A 8 -8.13 6.23 -6.71
C ALA A 8 -9.49 5.80 -6.14
N ALA A 9 -9.58 4.59 -5.59
CA ALA A 9 -10.71 4.15 -4.80
C ALA A 9 -10.33 4.27 -3.32
N SER A 10 -11.10 5.03 -2.54
CA SER A 10 -11.11 4.96 -1.08
C SER A 10 -12.46 4.45 -0.61
N VAL A 11 -12.43 3.60 0.41
CA VAL A 11 -13.60 3.20 1.18
C VAL A 11 -13.54 3.98 2.48
N VAL A 12 -14.55 4.78 2.84
CA VAL A 12 -15.10 4.87 4.21
C VAL A 12 -16.54 5.39 4.12
N GLY A 13 -17.42 4.83 4.97
CA GLY A 13 -18.80 5.26 5.14
C GLY A 13 -18.96 6.76 5.44
N CYS A 14 -20.14 7.25 5.08
CA CYS A 14 -20.61 8.64 5.02
C CYS A 14 -20.19 9.42 3.77
N GLN A 15 -20.99 9.19 2.72
CA GLN A 15 -21.27 10.01 1.54
C GLN A 15 -20.40 11.27 1.35
N LEU A 16 -19.44 11.16 0.44
CA LEU A 16 -19.09 12.25 -0.48
C LEU A 16 -19.85 11.97 -1.79
N GLU A 17 -20.82 12.80 -2.17
CA GLU A 17 -21.47 12.66 -3.47
C GLU A 17 -20.48 12.98 -4.59
N VAL A 18 -20.13 11.96 -5.37
CA VAL A 18 -19.66 12.11 -6.75
C VAL A 18 -20.80 11.60 -7.61
N SER A 19 -21.55 12.51 -8.21
CA SER A 19 -22.70 12.22 -9.05
C SER A 19 -22.27 11.62 -10.40
N LEU A 20 -22.84 10.46 -10.72
CA LEU A 20 -22.92 9.90 -12.06
C LEU A 20 -24.41 9.93 -12.44
N ASP A 21 -24.87 10.99 -13.09
CA ASP A 21 -26.16 10.99 -13.79
C ASP A 21 -25.92 10.78 -15.29
N GLY A 22 -26.67 9.83 -15.85
CA GLY A 22 -26.35 9.14 -17.09
C GLY A 22 -26.90 9.78 -18.36
N LEU A 23 -26.75 9.04 -19.46
CA LEU A 23 -27.59 9.22 -20.64
C LEU A 23 -28.20 7.88 -21.08
N ASP A 24 -29.53 7.88 -21.02
CA ASP A 24 -30.47 6.94 -21.63
C ASP A 24 -30.43 7.06 -23.17
N PRO A 25 -30.22 5.97 -23.93
CA PRO A 25 -30.11 6.04 -25.39
C PRO A 25 -31.49 5.84 -26.05
N THR A 26 -32.34 6.85 -26.04
CA THR A 26 -33.45 6.93 -27.00
C THR A 26 -33.23 8.09 -27.97
N THR A 27 -32.54 7.83 -29.08
CA THR A 27 -32.82 8.36 -30.44
C THR A 27 -31.60 8.20 -31.37
N ALA A 28 -31.60 7.15 -32.19
CA ALA A 28 -31.08 7.25 -33.57
C ALA A 28 -31.52 6.03 -34.38
N SER A 29 -32.47 6.28 -35.27
CA SER A 29 -32.95 5.37 -36.31
C SER A 29 -31.85 5.07 -37.33
N SER A 30 -31.64 3.81 -37.70
CA SER A 30 -31.55 3.46 -39.12
C SER A 30 -31.94 2.00 -39.37
N SER A 31 -32.71 1.86 -40.44
CA SER A 31 -33.42 0.71 -40.96
C SER A 31 -32.52 -0.24 -41.76
N VAL A 32 -32.64 -1.56 -41.54
CA VAL A 32 -32.60 -2.57 -42.62
C VAL A 32 -33.50 -3.77 -42.25
N VAL A 33 -34.22 -4.24 -43.26
CA VAL A 33 -35.28 -5.25 -43.33
C VAL A 33 -34.72 -6.68 -43.39
N GLY A 34 -35.42 -7.67 -42.81
CA GLY A 34 -35.40 -9.04 -43.37
C GLY A 34 -35.48 -10.24 -42.41
N SER A 35 -36.71 -10.63 -42.07
CA SER A 35 -37.26 -12.00 -42.21
C SER A 35 -36.78 -13.19 -41.36
N SER A 36 -37.79 -13.81 -40.70
CA SER A 36 -37.97 -15.26 -40.38
C SER A 36 -37.01 -15.90 -39.37
N SER A 37 -37.40 -16.71 -38.38
CA SER A 37 -38.55 -17.63 -38.24
C SER A 37 -38.75 -18.03 -36.76
N SER A 38 -40.00 -18.33 -36.42
CA SER A 38 -40.55 -19.19 -35.34
C SER A 38 -39.59 -20.21 -34.66
N VAL A 39 -39.73 -20.55 -33.37
CA VAL A 39 -40.68 -21.55 -32.85
C VAL A 39 -40.66 -21.62 -31.28
N THR A 40 -41.86 -21.61 -30.66
CA THR A 40 -42.39 -22.12 -29.35
C THR A 40 -41.46 -22.28 -28.11
N SER A 41 -41.69 -21.67 -26.94
CA SER A 41 -42.82 -21.73 -25.95
C SER A 41 -42.95 -23.04 -25.16
N VAL A 42 -42.70 -23.01 -23.83
CA VAL A 42 -43.51 -23.61 -22.70
C VAL A 42 -43.04 -22.97 -21.36
N THR A 43 -43.78 -22.03 -20.71
CA THR A 43 -44.67 -22.20 -19.52
C THR A 43 -43.95 -22.72 -18.23
N SER A 44 -43.41 -21.86 -17.35
CA SER A 44 -44.00 -21.27 -16.10
C SER A 44 -44.65 -22.25 -15.10
N VAL A 45 -44.11 -22.39 -13.87
CA VAL A 45 -44.87 -22.47 -12.59
C VAL A 45 -44.01 -21.97 -11.40
N THR A 46 -44.68 -21.13 -10.61
CA THR A 46 -44.52 -20.45 -9.31
C THR A 46 -43.75 -21.09 -8.13
N SER A 47 -42.99 -20.21 -7.45
CA SER A 47 -42.88 -19.88 -6.01
C SER A 47 -43.28 -20.88 -4.90
N VAL A 48 -42.37 -21.05 -3.92
CA VAL A 48 -42.68 -21.36 -2.52
C VAL A 48 -41.77 -20.55 -1.60
N THR A 49 -42.38 -19.82 -0.66
CA THR A 49 -41.78 -19.12 0.48
C THR A 49 -41.92 -19.95 1.76
N SER A 50 -40.86 -20.04 2.57
CA SER A 50 -40.86 -20.32 4.04
C SER A 50 -39.39 -20.42 4.46
N GLY A 51 -38.86 -19.89 5.56
CA GLY A 51 -39.37 -19.33 6.80
C GLY A 51 -38.20 -19.45 7.82
N GLY A 52 -37.96 -18.41 8.62
CA GLY A 52 -36.79 -18.32 9.50
C GLY A 52 -36.89 -19.05 10.84
N PHE A 53 -35.72 -19.20 11.49
CA PHE A 53 -35.44 -19.46 12.91
C PHE A 53 -33.98 -18.99 13.15
N GLY A 54 -33.55 -18.23 14.16
CA GLY A 54 -34.06 -17.92 15.49
C GLY A 54 -33.42 -18.82 16.56
N GLY A 55 -32.34 -18.38 17.23
CA GLY A 55 -31.70 -19.15 18.31
C GLY A 55 -30.64 -18.36 19.10
N GLU A 56 -31.03 -17.86 20.28
CA GLU A 56 -30.18 -17.26 21.33
C GLU A 56 -29.48 -18.34 22.19
N GLY A 57 -28.35 -17.97 22.80
CA GLY A 57 -27.70 -18.73 23.87
C GLY A 57 -26.82 -17.82 24.72
N GLY A 58 -27.33 -17.39 25.88
CA GLY A 58 -26.63 -16.56 26.85
C GLY A 58 -25.85 -17.35 27.91
N PHE A 59 -24.86 -16.68 28.52
CA PHE A 59 -24.31 -17.01 29.83
C PHE A 59 -24.16 -15.74 30.65
N GLY A 60 -24.78 -15.73 31.83
CA GLY A 60 -24.67 -14.66 32.83
C GLY A 60 -23.72 -15.05 33.96
N GLY A 61 -23.08 -14.04 34.54
CA GLY A 61 -22.34 -14.10 35.80
C GLY A 61 -22.16 -12.70 36.39
N GLU A 62 -22.91 -12.41 37.47
CA GLU A 62 -22.66 -11.32 38.43
C GLU A 62 -21.30 -11.55 39.13
N GLY A 63 -20.55 -10.61 39.69
CA GLY A 63 -20.67 -9.18 39.97
C GLY A 63 -19.55 -8.86 40.98
N GLY A 64 -18.70 -7.88 40.68
CA GLY A 64 -17.57 -7.48 41.54
C GLY A 64 -17.22 -6.02 41.31
N SER A 65 -17.53 -5.18 42.30
CA SER A 65 -17.39 -3.72 42.28
C SER A 65 -15.97 -3.27 42.63
N GLY A 66 -15.51 -2.20 41.97
CA GLY A 66 -14.60 -1.22 42.58
C GLY A 66 -13.22 -1.08 41.93
N GLY A 67 -13.10 -0.20 40.95
CA GLY A 67 -11.82 0.27 40.43
C GLY A 67 -12.01 1.36 39.37
N SER A 68 -11.90 2.62 39.79
CA SER A 68 -11.98 3.82 38.94
C SER A 68 -10.89 3.80 37.85
N GLY A 69 -11.23 3.33 36.65
CA GLY A 69 -10.43 3.47 35.43
C GLY A 69 -10.86 4.72 34.66
N GLY A 70 -9.89 5.56 34.30
CA GLY A 70 -10.10 6.84 33.62
C GLY A 70 -10.88 6.70 32.33
N GLU A 71 -11.71 7.72 32.06
CA GLU A 71 -12.47 7.90 30.84
C GLU A 71 -11.53 7.80 29.63
N GLY A 72 -11.70 6.73 28.85
CA GLY A 72 -11.20 6.67 27.48
C GLY A 72 -11.89 7.77 26.69
N GLY A 73 -11.13 8.82 26.37
CA GLY A 73 -11.59 9.89 25.48
C GLY A 73 -12.00 9.26 24.15
N GLY A 74 -13.29 9.36 23.84
CA GLY A 74 -13.80 8.99 22.53
C GLY A 74 -13.04 9.77 21.47
N TRP A 75 -12.47 9.06 20.50
CA TRP A 75 -11.94 9.68 19.30
C TRP A 75 -13.14 10.19 18.48
N ASP A 76 -13.31 11.51 18.44
CA ASP A 76 -14.31 12.14 17.57
C ASP A 76 -13.75 12.20 16.13
N PRO A 77 -14.46 11.64 15.14
CA PRO A 77 -13.99 11.65 13.76
C PRO A 77 -13.93 13.09 13.23
N PRO A 78 -12.82 13.50 12.59
CA PRO A 78 -12.64 14.88 12.16
C PRO A 78 -13.67 15.28 11.10
N GLN A 79 -14.25 16.47 11.29
CA GLN A 79 -15.28 17.05 10.41
C GLN A 79 -14.68 18.11 9.48
N PHE A 80 -13.76 17.70 8.60
CA PHE A 80 -13.26 18.57 7.52
C PHE A 80 -13.00 17.75 6.26
N THR A 81 -13.07 18.39 5.10
CA THR A 81 -12.60 17.82 3.83
C THR A 81 -11.20 18.35 3.56
N PRO A 82 -10.19 17.48 3.38
CA PRO A 82 -8.84 17.93 3.06
C PRO A 82 -8.78 18.70 1.74
N ASP A 83 -8.07 19.82 1.72
CA ASP A 83 -7.73 20.62 0.54
C ASP A 83 -6.24 20.49 0.15
N LYS A 84 -5.48 19.70 0.92
CA LYS A 84 -4.05 19.41 0.76
C LYS A 84 -3.83 17.93 0.60
N VAL A 85 -2.75 17.53 -0.07
CA VAL A 85 -2.38 16.11 -0.22
C VAL A 85 -0.93 15.86 0.21
N ASP A 86 -0.71 14.86 1.07
CA ASP A 86 0.62 14.29 1.30
C ASP A 86 0.70 12.95 0.55
N LEU A 87 1.58 12.87 -0.42
CA LEU A 87 1.77 11.71 -1.30
C LEU A 87 3.11 11.04 -0.98
N LEU A 88 3.08 9.79 -0.52
CA LEU A 88 4.27 8.98 -0.31
C LEU A 88 4.35 7.86 -1.34
N PHE A 89 5.42 7.84 -2.13
CA PHE A 89 5.79 6.69 -2.94
C PHE A 89 6.69 5.74 -2.15
N VAL A 90 6.33 4.46 -2.13
CA VAL A 90 7.12 3.38 -1.56
C VAL A 90 7.55 2.51 -2.73
N VAL A 91 8.80 2.63 -3.16
CA VAL A 91 9.25 2.11 -4.44
C VAL A 91 10.23 0.95 -4.23
N ASP A 92 9.85 -0.20 -4.78
CA ASP A 92 10.69 -1.38 -4.84
C ASP A 92 11.94 -1.11 -5.70
N ASN A 93 13.10 -1.43 -5.13
CA ASN A 93 14.39 -1.27 -5.77
C ASN A 93 15.01 -2.60 -6.20
N SER A 94 14.23 -3.68 -6.32
CA SER A 94 14.67 -4.97 -6.81
C SER A 94 15.21 -4.90 -8.24
N GLY A 95 16.02 -5.90 -8.62
CA GLY A 95 16.57 -5.99 -9.98
C GLY A 95 15.51 -6.15 -11.08
N SER A 96 14.34 -6.72 -10.76
CA SER A 96 13.23 -6.90 -11.70
C SER A 96 12.43 -5.63 -11.96
N MET A 97 12.63 -4.58 -11.16
CA MET A 97 11.98 -3.29 -11.31
C MET A 97 12.55 -2.41 -12.43
N ALA A 98 13.64 -2.80 -13.10
CA ALA A 98 14.32 -2.00 -14.13
C ALA A 98 13.37 -1.38 -15.19
N ASP A 99 12.69 -2.23 -15.97
CA ASP A 99 11.77 -1.77 -17.02
C ASP A 99 10.52 -1.09 -16.42
N LYS A 100 10.11 -1.53 -15.23
CA LYS A 100 8.92 -1.03 -14.52
C LYS A 100 9.13 0.37 -13.98
N GLN A 101 10.32 0.69 -13.49
CA GLN A 101 10.71 2.03 -13.04
C GLN A 101 10.76 3.02 -14.20
N GLN A 102 11.16 2.60 -15.40
CA GLN A 102 11.09 3.45 -16.59
C GLN A 102 9.64 3.83 -16.94
N ILE A 103 8.73 2.85 -16.85
CA ILE A 103 7.29 3.10 -17.04
C ILE A 103 6.74 3.97 -15.90
N LEU A 104 7.08 3.65 -14.65
CA LEU A 104 6.67 4.41 -13.47
C LEU A 104 7.10 5.87 -13.57
N ARG A 105 8.31 6.15 -14.03
CA ARG A 105 8.77 7.52 -14.27
C ARG A 105 7.87 8.27 -15.23
N SER A 106 7.42 7.61 -16.30
CA SER A 106 6.52 8.21 -17.29
C SER A 106 5.12 8.42 -16.69
N ALA A 107 4.61 7.41 -16.00
CA ALA A 107 3.30 7.46 -15.34
C ALA A 107 3.25 8.48 -14.18
N ALA A 108 4.36 8.70 -13.48
CA ALA A 108 4.46 9.71 -12.43
C ALA A 108 4.29 11.13 -12.99
N ALA A 109 4.78 11.39 -14.21
CA ALA A 109 4.53 12.65 -14.88
C ALA A 109 3.03 12.81 -15.19
N ASP A 110 2.42 11.82 -15.83
CA ASP A 110 0.97 11.82 -16.13
C ASP A 110 0.13 12.03 -14.86
N LEU A 111 0.49 11.36 -13.76
CA LEU A 111 -0.15 11.52 -12.46
C LEU A 111 -0.04 12.95 -11.93
N VAL A 112 1.15 13.55 -11.98
CA VAL A 112 1.35 14.94 -11.55
C VAL A 112 0.47 15.87 -12.38
N PHE A 113 0.42 15.70 -13.71
CA PHE A 113 -0.44 16.53 -14.56
C PHE A 113 -1.93 16.34 -14.26
N ASP A 114 -2.39 15.10 -14.12
CA ASP A 114 -3.80 14.79 -13.87
C ASP A 114 -4.29 15.26 -12.50
N ILE A 115 -3.41 15.32 -11.49
CA ILE A 115 -3.75 15.82 -10.15
C ILE A 115 -3.66 17.35 -10.08
N THR A 116 -2.66 17.96 -10.72
CA THR A 116 -2.39 19.41 -10.61
C THR A 116 -3.15 20.26 -11.64
N ASN A 117 -3.44 19.71 -12.81
CA ASN A 117 -4.22 20.35 -13.88
C ASN A 117 -5.13 19.33 -14.61
N PRO A 118 -6.12 18.74 -13.92
CA PRO A 118 -7.11 17.85 -14.53
C PRO A 118 -7.70 18.41 -15.83
N ARG A 119 -7.95 17.54 -16.82
CA ARG A 119 -8.56 17.94 -18.10
C ARG A 119 -9.91 18.63 -17.90
N CYS A 120 -10.17 19.69 -18.67
CA CYS A 120 -11.52 20.23 -18.80
C CYS A 120 -12.35 19.27 -19.65
N VAL A 121 -13.58 19.01 -19.20
CA VAL A 121 -14.55 18.15 -19.85
C VAL A 121 -15.86 18.88 -20.09
N ASP A 122 -16.57 18.52 -21.16
CA ASP A 122 -17.92 19.01 -21.42
C ASP A 122 -18.97 18.36 -20.49
N GLY A 123 -20.24 18.76 -20.64
CA GLY A 123 -21.35 18.20 -19.86
C GLY A 123 -21.62 16.70 -20.11
N ALA A 124 -20.98 16.09 -21.09
CA ALA A 124 -21.02 14.65 -21.36
C ALA A 124 -19.72 13.93 -20.93
N GLY A 125 -18.79 14.64 -20.27
CA GLY A 125 -17.52 14.09 -19.77
C GLY A 125 -16.42 13.97 -20.83
N HIS A 126 -16.62 14.48 -22.05
CA HIS A 126 -15.59 14.40 -23.09
C HIS A 126 -14.52 15.48 -22.89
N PRO A 127 -13.23 15.14 -23.00
CA PRO A 127 -12.16 16.13 -22.85
C PRO A 127 -12.18 17.16 -23.96
N VAL A 128 -11.93 18.43 -23.61
CA VAL A 128 -11.73 19.50 -24.60
C VAL A 128 -10.48 19.25 -25.45
N ALA A 129 -10.38 19.93 -26.60
CA ALA A 129 -9.17 19.89 -27.39
C ALA A 129 -7.97 20.42 -26.59
N GLU A 130 -6.79 19.83 -26.78
CA GLU A 130 -5.56 20.21 -26.06
C GLU A 130 -5.23 21.70 -26.18
N THR A 131 -5.55 22.33 -27.31
CA THR A 131 -5.36 23.77 -27.53
C THR A 131 -6.30 24.67 -26.72
N GLN A 132 -7.35 24.10 -26.13
CA GLN A 132 -8.32 24.77 -25.27
C GLN A 132 -8.11 24.44 -23.78
N GLN A 133 -7.24 23.47 -23.47
CA GLN A 133 -6.89 23.14 -22.09
C GLN A 133 -6.13 24.33 -21.47
N PRO A 134 -6.55 24.82 -20.29
CA PRO A 134 -5.83 25.89 -19.62
C PRO A 134 -4.44 25.44 -19.17
N ALA A 135 -3.49 26.37 -19.13
CA ALA A 135 -2.10 26.08 -18.81
C ALA A 135 -1.92 25.61 -17.35
N SER A 136 -2.73 26.15 -16.43
CA SER A 136 -2.70 25.81 -15.01
C SER A 136 -4.06 25.30 -14.52
N GLY A 137 -4.05 24.50 -13.44
CA GLY A 137 -5.24 24.14 -12.69
C GLY A 137 -5.92 25.33 -12.00
N LEU A 138 -5.21 26.45 -11.83
CA LEU A 138 -5.77 27.71 -11.30
C LEU A 138 -6.58 28.50 -12.34
N ASP A 139 -6.33 28.24 -13.63
CA ASP A 139 -7.04 28.92 -14.71
C ASP A 139 -8.42 28.27 -14.93
N PRO A 140 -9.47 29.07 -15.18
CA PRO A 140 -10.81 28.55 -15.42
C PRO A 140 -10.85 27.73 -16.72
N CYS A 141 -11.67 26.68 -16.71
CA CYS A 141 -11.99 25.95 -17.93
C CYS A 141 -12.73 26.84 -18.94
N PRO A 142 -12.63 26.54 -20.25
CA PRO A 142 -13.44 27.21 -21.27
C PRO A 142 -14.93 27.22 -20.93
N GLU A 143 -15.65 28.23 -21.42
CA GLU A 143 -17.09 28.36 -21.19
C GLU A 143 -17.85 27.09 -21.61
N GLY A 144 -18.76 26.62 -20.76
CA GLY A 144 -19.54 25.40 -20.97
C GLY A 144 -18.82 24.10 -20.61
N THR A 145 -17.62 24.17 -20.01
CA THR A 145 -16.84 23.01 -19.57
C THR A 145 -16.43 23.15 -18.11
N SER A 146 -16.12 22.03 -17.44
CA SER A 146 -15.66 21.98 -16.06
C SER A 146 -14.45 21.07 -15.92
N ARG A 147 -13.68 21.21 -14.85
CA ARG A 147 -12.59 20.26 -14.58
C ARG A 147 -13.18 18.88 -14.31
N ALA A 148 -12.57 17.83 -14.86
CA ALA A 148 -12.97 16.46 -14.57
C ALA A 148 -12.88 16.13 -13.06
N ARG A 149 -11.94 16.78 -12.35
CA ARG A 149 -11.72 16.69 -10.91
C ARG A 149 -11.21 18.02 -10.37
N THR A 150 -11.35 18.28 -9.07
CA THR A 150 -10.77 19.46 -8.44
C THR A 150 -9.23 19.39 -8.52
N PRO A 151 -8.56 20.39 -9.10
CA PRO A 151 -7.10 20.45 -9.12
C PRO A 151 -6.55 20.57 -7.70
N VAL A 152 -5.50 19.81 -7.39
CA VAL A 152 -4.80 19.96 -6.12
C VAL A 152 -3.78 21.08 -6.23
N SER A 153 -3.85 22.05 -5.33
CA SER A 153 -2.99 23.24 -5.35
C SER A 153 -1.84 23.19 -4.33
N ASP A 154 -1.89 22.30 -3.35
CA ASP A 154 -0.91 22.20 -2.26
C ASP A 154 -0.60 20.73 -1.92
N MET A 155 0.60 20.26 -2.28
CA MET A 155 1.03 18.87 -2.02
C MET A 155 2.44 18.76 -1.46
N HIS A 156 2.65 17.76 -0.61
CA HIS A 156 3.98 17.21 -0.30
C HIS A 156 4.14 15.88 -1.02
N ILE A 157 5.30 15.64 -1.64
CA ILE A 157 5.59 14.40 -2.36
C ILE A 157 6.91 13.82 -1.89
N GLY A 158 6.85 12.69 -1.19
CA GLY A 158 8.00 11.95 -0.67
C GLY A 158 8.20 10.64 -1.42
N VAL A 159 9.44 10.18 -1.49
CA VAL A 159 9.80 8.87 -2.04
C VAL A 159 10.70 8.15 -1.05
N ILE A 160 10.36 6.91 -0.71
CA ILE A 160 11.20 5.99 0.04
C ILE A 160 11.37 4.69 -0.75
N SER A 161 12.41 3.91 -0.45
CA SER A 161 12.54 2.55 -1.00
C SER A 161 12.03 1.49 -0.03
N THR A 162 11.92 0.26 -0.53
CA THR A 162 11.56 -0.95 0.21
C THR A 162 12.72 -1.58 0.98
N SER A 163 13.91 -0.98 0.92
CA SER A 163 15.14 -1.59 1.44
C SER A 163 15.44 -1.17 2.88
N LEU A 164 15.22 -2.09 3.83
CA LEU A 164 15.49 -1.93 5.26
C LEU A 164 16.76 -2.67 5.76
N GLY A 165 17.49 -3.30 4.84
CA GLY A 165 18.70 -4.06 5.17
C GLY A 165 18.43 -5.50 5.58
N GLY A 166 19.48 -6.16 6.10
CA GLY A 166 19.45 -7.60 6.37
C GLY A 166 18.99 -7.99 7.77
N HIS A 167 18.51 -7.06 8.59
CA HIS A 167 18.09 -7.31 9.98
C HIS A 167 19.16 -8.00 10.86
N GLY A 168 20.46 -7.77 10.58
CA GLY A 168 21.59 -8.41 11.26
C GLY A 168 22.12 -9.69 10.59
N SER A 169 21.47 -10.13 9.51
CA SER A 169 21.91 -11.26 8.69
C SER A 169 23.16 -10.97 7.85
N GLY A 170 23.64 -11.99 7.12
CA GLY A 170 24.68 -11.86 6.12
C GLY A 170 24.28 -11.17 4.80
N ALA A 171 22.98 -11.01 4.53
CA ALA A 171 22.50 -10.37 3.31
C ALA A 171 22.44 -8.83 3.45
N CYS A 172 22.20 -8.14 2.33
CA CYS A 172 21.86 -6.72 2.31
C CYS A 172 22.87 -5.80 3.02
N ALA A 173 24.16 -6.14 2.99
CA ALA A 173 25.18 -5.32 3.63
C ALA A 173 25.23 -3.92 2.98
N PRO A 174 25.10 -2.81 3.75
CA PRO A 174 25.10 -1.45 3.18
C PRO A 174 26.42 -1.10 2.48
N THR A 175 27.52 -1.79 2.84
CA THR A 175 28.83 -1.62 2.20
C THR A 175 28.87 -2.11 0.76
N THR A 176 27.91 -2.93 0.33
CA THR A 176 27.83 -3.43 -1.05
C THR A 176 27.02 -2.50 -1.95
N SER A 177 25.99 -1.84 -1.40
CA SER A 177 25.19 -0.82 -2.08
C SER A 177 24.52 0.05 -1.03
N ALA A 178 24.54 1.36 -1.22
CA ALA A 178 23.82 2.29 -0.35
C ALA A 178 22.31 2.00 -0.35
N SER A 179 21.78 1.52 -1.47
CA SER A 179 20.36 1.19 -1.63
C SER A 179 19.92 -0.07 -0.88
N ASN A 180 20.83 -0.87 -0.32
CA ASN A 180 20.44 -2.07 0.44
C ASN A 180 19.79 -1.75 1.79
N ALA A 181 19.99 -0.53 2.31
CA ALA A 181 19.52 -0.13 3.62
C ALA A 181 19.25 1.39 3.62
N ASP A 182 18.28 1.81 2.82
CA ASP A 182 17.81 3.20 2.82
C ASP A 182 17.01 3.53 4.10
N MET A 183 16.62 2.51 4.88
CA MET A 183 16.04 2.64 6.23
C MET A 183 14.76 3.49 6.30
N ALA A 184 14.01 3.53 5.19
CA ALA A 184 12.83 4.38 5.01
C ALA A 184 13.11 5.88 5.19
N HIS A 185 14.35 6.33 4.94
CA HIS A 185 14.66 7.76 4.81
C HIS A 185 14.12 8.27 3.47
N LEU A 186 13.62 9.51 3.46
CA LEU A 186 13.24 10.19 2.23
C LEU A 186 14.45 10.26 1.28
N LEU A 187 14.22 9.83 0.04
CA LEU A 187 15.22 9.82 -1.01
C LEU A 187 15.10 11.10 -1.87
N ALA A 188 16.24 11.73 -2.12
CA ALA A 188 16.36 12.83 -3.06
C ALA A 188 17.37 12.55 -4.19
N ARG A 189 18.17 11.48 -4.09
CA ARG A 189 19.19 11.10 -5.07
C ARG A 189 18.59 10.82 -6.45
N SER A 190 19.40 11.01 -7.48
CA SER A 190 19.04 10.74 -8.89
C SER A 190 19.65 9.44 -9.45
N ASP A 191 20.67 8.91 -8.77
CA ASP A 191 21.39 7.69 -9.12
C ASP A 191 21.93 7.03 -7.84
N PRO A 192 21.58 5.78 -7.53
CA PRO A 192 22.06 5.09 -6.33
C PRO A 192 23.58 4.82 -6.32
N GLY A 193 24.25 4.82 -7.48
CA GLY A 193 25.67 4.53 -7.62
C GLY A 193 26.58 5.74 -7.48
N VAL A 194 26.03 6.94 -7.32
CA VAL A 194 26.78 8.20 -7.25
C VAL A 194 26.51 8.89 -5.93
N ALA A 195 27.56 9.21 -5.17
CA ALA A 195 27.42 9.94 -3.91
C ALA A 195 27.19 11.45 -4.15
N GLY A 196 26.33 12.08 -3.35
CA GLY A 196 26.14 13.53 -3.32
C GLY A 196 25.43 14.09 -4.56
N ASN A 197 24.45 13.36 -5.08
CA ASN A 197 23.70 13.67 -6.30
C ASN A 197 22.19 13.89 -6.03
N ASP A 198 21.87 14.37 -4.83
CA ASP A 198 20.51 14.72 -4.45
C ASP A 198 19.98 15.84 -5.34
N ILE A 199 18.75 15.65 -5.82
CA ILE A 199 17.96 16.65 -6.50
C ILE A 199 17.53 17.70 -5.46
N PRO A 200 17.52 19.00 -5.81
CA PRO A 200 17.01 20.04 -4.89
C PRO A 200 15.57 19.75 -4.45
N THR A 201 15.37 19.67 -3.14
CA THR A 201 14.06 19.46 -2.49
C THR A 201 13.63 20.72 -1.75
N TYR A 202 12.39 20.77 -1.28
CA TYR A 202 11.88 21.94 -0.60
C TYR A 202 12.62 22.16 0.72
N LEU A 203 13.39 23.25 0.82
CA LEU A 203 14.23 23.57 1.99
C LEU A 203 15.20 22.43 2.38
N ASP A 204 15.65 21.64 1.39
CA ASP A 204 16.52 20.48 1.59
C ASP A 204 15.95 19.41 2.55
N LYS A 205 14.62 19.32 2.65
CA LYS A 205 13.91 18.39 3.56
C LYS A 205 13.70 16.98 3.01
N GLY A 206 14.15 16.69 1.79
CA GLY A 206 14.04 15.37 1.17
C GLY A 206 12.70 15.08 0.47
N PHE A 207 11.73 16.01 0.47
CA PHE A 207 10.48 15.89 -0.28
C PHE A 207 10.22 17.09 -1.18
N LEU A 208 9.41 16.88 -2.22
CA LEU A 208 8.99 17.93 -3.14
C LEU A 208 7.72 18.61 -2.64
N VAL A 209 7.54 19.89 -2.97
CA VAL A 209 6.34 20.65 -2.62
C VAL A 209 5.73 21.24 -3.87
N TRP A 210 4.48 20.85 -4.15
CA TRP A 210 3.62 21.54 -5.10
C TRP A 210 2.92 22.71 -4.40
N ASP A 211 3.12 23.91 -4.92
CA ASP A 211 2.57 25.16 -4.39
C ASP A 211 2.07 26.01 -5.56
N ALA A 212 0.92 25.62 -6.13
CA ALA A 212 0.40 26.21 -7.36
C ALA A 212 0.25 27.74 -7.26
N ALA A 213 -0.12 28.25 -6.09
CA ALA A 213 -0.34 29.67 -5.83
C ALA A 213 0.91 30.42 -5.34
N ALA A 214 2.06 29.75 -5.19
CA ALA A 214 3.28 30.31 -4.58
C ALA A 214 3.00 30.94 -3.19
N SER A 215 2.17 30.28 -2.40
CA SER A 215 1.67 30.75 -1.11
C SER A 215 2.67 30.59 0.03
N ARG A 216 3.69 29.74 -0.14
CA ARG A 216 4.69 29.43 0.88
C ARG A 216 5.86 30.41 0.85
N THR A 217 6.64 30.46 1.93
CA THR A 217 7.87 31.25 2.04
C THR A 217 9.04 30.36 2.50
N PRO A 218 10.00 30.02 1.62
CA PRO A 218 10.00 30.30 0.16
C PRO A 218 8.89 29.54 -0.56
N ALA A 219 8.56 29.98 -1.77
CA ALA A 219 7.57 29.32 -2.62
C ALA A 219 8.04 27.91 -3.02
N GLY A 220 7.09 26.98 -3.14
CA GLY A 220 7.34 25.64 -3.71
C GLY A 220 7.38 25.63 -5.23
N ASP A 221 7.36 24.43 -5.83
CA ASP A 221 7.24 24.28 -7.27
C ASP A 221 5.81 24.61 -7.72
N SER A 222 5.67 25.42 -8.77
CA SER A 222 4.39 25.77 -9.41
C SER A 222 4.35 25.45 -10.91
N ASP A 223 5.43 24.88 -11.45
CA ASP A 223 5.50 24.32 -12.79
C ASP A 223 5.37 22.77 -12.72
N PRO A 224 4.27 22.19 -13.24
CA PRO A 224 4.05 20.75 -13.15
C PRO A 224 5.08 19.94 -13.96
N VAL A 225 5.65 20.53 -15.03
CA VAL A 225 6.71 19.87 -15.82
C VAL A 225 7.99 19.76 -14.99
N ALA A 226 8.37 20.84 -14.30
CA ALA A 226 9.54 20.84 -13.42
C ALA A 226 9.36 19.87 -12.25
N LEU A 227 8.17 19.87 -11.62
CA LEU A 227 7.84 18.96 -10.53
C LEU A 227 7.90 17.48 -10.97
N ALA A 228 7.26 17.15 -12.09
CA ALA A 228 7.29 15.81 -12.68
C ALA A 228 8.72 15.36 -13.04
N GLY A 229 9.54 16.27 -13.57
CA GLY A 229 10.95 16.02 -13.85
C GLY A 229 11.75 15.65 -12.60
N LYS A 230 11.57 16.41 -11.50
CA LYS A 230 12.22 16.10 -10.20
C LYS A 230 11.75 14.77 -9.65
N LEU A 231 10.43 14.53 -9.59
CA LEU A 231 9.85 13.28 -9.09
C LEU A 231 10.36 12.08 -9.88
N GLY A 232 10.37 12.17 -11.22
CA GLY A 232 10.86 11.11 -12.09
C GLY A 232 12.35 10.81 -11.90
N ASN A 233 13.17 11.82 -11.58
CA ASN A 233 14.59 11.61 -11.26
C ASN A 233 14.77 10.96 -9.88
N ILE A 234 13.97 11.33 -8.87
CA ILE A 234 14.03 10.70 -7.54
C ILE A 234 13.60 9.22 -7.64
N ILE A 235 12.52 8.93 -8.36
CA ILE A 235 12.07 7.56 -8.62
C ILE A 235 13.17 6.74 -9.31
N GLN A 236 13.85 7.31 -10.31
CA GLN A 236 15.00 6.65 -10.93
C GLN A 236 16.15 6.42 -9.92
N GLY A 237 16.38 7.39 -9.03
CA GLY A 237 17.42 7.31 -8.02
C GLY A 237 17.17 6.29 -6.91
N VAL A 238 15.94 5.78 -6.76
CA VAL A 238 15.65 4.62 -5.92
C VAL A 238 16.56 3.45 -6.32
N GLY A 239 16.71 3.23 -7.63
CA GLY A 239 17.60 2.22 -8.19
C GLY A 239 16.96 0.84 -8.31
N GLN A 240 17.74 -0.11 -8.83
CA GLN A 240 17.35 -1.51 -9.06
C GLN A 240 18.36 -2.49 -8.43
N ALA A 241 19.08 -2.03 -7.40
CA ALA A 241 20.17 -2.75 -6.75
C ALA A 241 19.78 -3.26 -5.36
N GLY A 242 18.48 -3.45 -5.14
CA GLY A 242 17.91 -4.10 -3.96
C GLY A 242 18.47 -5.49 -3.75
N CYS A 243 18.43 -5.95 -2.51
CA CYS A 243 19.12 -7.15 -2.07
C CYS A 243 18.23 -8.41 -2.08
N GLY A 244 16.99 -8.31 -2.55
CA GLY A 244 16.02 -9.41 -2.66
C GLY A 244 15.29 -9.74 -1.35
N PHE A 245 15.23 -8.76 -0.44
CA PHE A 245 14.47 -8.81 0.81
C PHE A 245 13.66 -7.52 0.98
N GLU A 246 12.86 -7.20 -0.04
CA GLU A 246 12.14 -5.94 -0.12
C GLU A 246 10.96 -5.92 0.86
N ALA A 247 10.93 -4.91 1.74
CA ALA A 247 9.97 -4.79 2.84
C ALA A 247 9.03 -3.59 2.62
N PRO A 248 8.20 -3.57 1.57
CA PRO A 248 7.37 -2.41 1.27
C PRO A 248 6.38 -2.07 2.38
N LEU A 249 5.82 -3.06 3.10
CA LEU A 249 4.89 -2.79 4.18
C LEU A 249 5.60 -2.18 5.40
N GLU A 250 6.72 -2.77 5.83
CA GLU A 250 7.50 -2.20 6.94
C GLU A 250 8.15 -0.87 6.58
N SER A 251 8.54 -0.63 5.32
CA SER A 251 9.10 0.66 4.90
C SER A 251 8.12 1.81 5.10
N PHE A 252 6.86 1.66 4.65
CA PHE A 252 5.88 2.72 4.87
C PHE A 252 5.54 2.85 6.35
N TYR A 253 5.39 1.73 7.07
CA TYR A 253 5.09 1.74 8.49
C TYR A 253 6.19 2.46 9.27
N ARG A 254 7.45 2.11 9.00
CA ARG A 254 8.63 2.73 9.60
C ARG A 254 8.68 4.22 9.31
N PHE A 255 8.38 4.67 8.08
CA PHE A 255 8.42 6.10 7.77
C PHE A 255 7.23 6.87 8.32
N LEU A 256 6.00 6.33 8.29
CA LEU A 256 4.77 7.07 8.60
C LEU A 256 4.26 6.89 10.02
N VAL A 257 4.47 5.72 10.62
CA VAL A 257 3.68 5.27 11.79
C VAL A 257 4.56 4.88 12.97
N ASP A 258 5.66 4.16 12.76
CA ASP A 258 6.48 3.63 13.84
C ASP A 258 6.90 4.73 14.84
N PRO A 259 6.47 4.69 16.10
CA PRO A 259 6.82 5.73 17.08
C PRO A 259 8.30 5.66 17.48
N GLU A 260 8.96 4.53 17.28
CA GLU A 260 10.31 4.26 17.76
C GLU A 260 11.18 3.55 16.71
N PRO A 261 11.32 4.11 15.50
CA PRO A 261 12.11 3.48 14.45
C PRO A 261 13.53 3.30 14.95
N TYR A 262 14.06 2.08 14.88
CA TYR A 262 15.38 1.76 15.44
C TYR A 262 16.49 2.43 14.62
N GLN A 263 17.59 2.83 15.25
CA GLN A 263 18.74 3.38 14.52
C GLN A 263 19.58 2.27 13.87
N THR A 264 19.79 1.17 14.60
CA THR A 264 20.58 0.03 14.13
C THR A 264 19.96 -1.29 14.58
N MET A 265 20.27 -2.37 13.86
CA MET A 265 20.03 -3.74 14.31
C MET A 265 21.34 -4.35 14.77
N ILE A 266 21.35 -4.93 15.97
CA ILE A 266 22.48 -5.68 16.51
C ILE A 266 22.07 -7.13 16.75
N LEU A 267 23.02 -8.06 16.60
CA LEU A 267 22.84 -9.43 17.06
C LEU A 267 23.44 -9.57 18.47
N ASP A 268 22.60 -9.85 19.46
CA ASP A 268 23.01 -10.19 20.82
C ASP A 268 22.65 -11.67 21.08
N ASP A 269 23.66 -12.51 21.31
CA ASP A 269 23.51 -13.97 21.46
C ASP A 269 22.59 -14.64 20.42
N ASP A 270 22.84 -14.36 19.13
CA ASP A 270 22.04 -14.83 17.97
C ASP A 270 20.59 -14.32 17.92
N VAL A 271 20.24 -13.27 18.66
CA VAL A 271 18.93 -12.59 18.61
C VAL A 271 19.08 -11.21 18.01
N ALA A 272 18.22 -10.86 17.05
CA ALA A 272 18.10 -9.51 16.52
C ALA A 272 17.48 -8.58 17.56
N VAL A 273 18.21 -7.52 17.91
CA VAL A 273 17.79 -6.52 18.89
C VAL A 273 17.85 -5.14 18.24
N PRO A 274 16.72 -4.43 18.13
CA PRO A 274 16.69 -3.05 17.68
C PRO A 274 17.36 -2.14 18.71
N SER A 275 18.26 -1.25 18.26
CA SER A 275 19.01 -0.34 19.12
C SER A 275 18.89 1.11 18.66
N GLY A 276 18.79 2.03 19.63
CA GLY A 276 18.64 3.45 19.39
C GLY A 276 17.29 3.86 18.80
N ILE A 277 17.22 5.14 18.41
CA ILE A 277 16.10 5.77 17.70
C ILE A 277 16.64 6.46 16.46
N ASP A 278 16.03 6.20 15.32
CA ASP A 278 16.27 6.88 14.06
C ASP A 278 15.58 8.24 14.07
N VAL A 279 16.29 9.22 14.61
CA VAL A 279 15.81 10.60 14.70
C VAL A 279 15.61 11.26 13.33
N THR A 280 16.27 10.74 12.28
CA THR A 280 16.10 11.24 10.91
C THR A 280 14.71 10.93 10.39
N VAL A 281 14.25 9.68 10.54
CA VAL A 281 12.87 9.30 10.17
C VAL A 281 11.85 10.15 10.92
N LEU A 282 12.02 10.32 12.23
CA LEU A 282 11.09 11.10 13.05
C LEU A 282 11.04 12.57 12.62
N GLN A 283 12.20 13.17 12.31
CA GLN A 283 12.28 14.54 11.82
C GLN A 283 11.62 14.67 10.44
N GLN A 284 12.01 13.82 9.48
CA GLN A 284 11.46 13.85 8.13
C GLN A 284 9.94 13.64 8.13
N ARG A 285 9.43 12.70 8.95
CA ARG A 285 7.99 12.46 9.12
C ARG A 285 7.27 13.71 9.61
N ARG A 286 7.78 14.36 10.67
CA ARG A 286 7.17 15.58 11.21
C ARG A 286 7.14 16.70 10.17
N GLU A 287 8.20 16.85 9.39
CA GLU A 287 8.29 17.89 8.37
C GLU A 287 7.44 17.60 7.14
N PHE A 288 7.23 16.32 6.82
CA PHE A 288 6.46 15.85 5.67
C PHE A 288 4.95 15.78 5.94
N LEU A 289 4.51 15.22 7.07
CA LEU A 289 3.09 15.01 7.34
C LEU A 289 2.40 16.28 7.83
N ARG A 290 1.28 16.60 7.20
CA ARG A 290 0.38 17.66 7.65
C ARG A 290 -0.89 17.02 8.20
N PRO A 291 -1.36 17.44 9.39
CA PRO A 291 -2.47 16.76 10.06
C PRO A 291 -3.84 17.18 9.49
N ASP A 292 -3.90 18.07 8.49
CA ASP A 292 -5.10 18.48 7.77
C ASP A 292 -5.11 18.09 6.26
N SER A 293 -4.22 17.19 5.83
CA SER A 293 -4.15 16.74 4.44
C SER A 293 -4.93 15.43 4.19
N LEU A 294 -5.05 15.04 2.93
CA LEU A 294 -5.29 13.66 2.53
C LEU A 294 -3.93 12.95 2.48
N LEU A 295 -3.78 11.79 3.12
CA LEU A 295 -2.59 10.96 2.99
C LEU A 295 -2.80 9.92 1.89
N LEU A 296 -2.02 9.98 0.82
CA LEU A 296 -2.00 8.98 -0.24
C LEU A 296 -0.68 8.21 -0.18
N VAL A 297 -0.75 6.90 0.06
CA VAL A 297 0.39 5.98 0.04
C VAL A 297 0.32 5.16 -1.23
N VAL A 298 1.32 5.31 -2.10
CA VAL A 298 1.44 4.56 -3.36
C VAL A 298 2.62 3.60 -3.23
N MET A 299 2.31 2.33 -3.03
CA MET A 299 3.29 1.26 -2.94
C MET A 299 3.46 0.62 -4.31
N LEU A 300 4.70 0.49 -4.77
CA LEU A 300 5.05 -0.14 -6.03
C LEU A 300 6.06 -1.24 -5.78
N SER A 301 5.67 -2.47 -6.06
CA SER A 301 6.55 -3.63 -5.91
C SER A 301 6.21 -4.71 -6.91
N ASP A 302 7.23 -5.48 -7.30
CA ASP A 302 7.02 -6.70 -8.08
C ASP A 302 7.50 -7.95 -7.36
N GLU A 303 7.90 -7.81 -6.10
CA GLU A 303 8.30 -8.90 -5.21
C GLU A 303 7.22 -9.19 -4.15
N ASN A 304 7.38 -10.34 -3.49
CA ASN A 304 6.62 -10.61 -2.26
C ASN A 304 7.16 -9.74 -1.12
N ASP A 305 6.27 -9.27 -0.26
CA ASP A 305 6.69 -8.53 0.93
C ASP A 305 7.61 -9.39 1.82
N CYS A 306 8.75 -8.80 2.18
CA CYS A 306 9.75 -9.33 3.10
C CYS A 306 9.84 -8.44 4.34
N SER A 307 8.72 -8.02 4.93
CA SER A 307 8.72 -7.24 6.17
C SER A 307 9.10 -8.10 7.38
N ILE A 308 10.38 -8.48 7.45
CA ILE A 308 10.97 -9.35 8.47
C ILE A 308 10.80 -8.68 9.83
N ARG A 309 10.38 -9.46 10.82
CA ARG A 309 10.27 -8.97 12.19
C ARG A 309 11.64 -8.68 12.77
N ASP A 310 11.74 -7.58 13.51
CA ASP A 310 13.01 -7.12 14.08
C ASP A 310 13.36 -7.77 15.43
N ASP A 311 12.65 -8.82 15.82
CA ASP A 311 12.84 -9.54 17.08
C ASP A 311 13.35 -10.97 16.87
N ASP A 312 13.89 -11.55 17.94
CA ASP A 312 14.28 -12.96 18.01
C ASP A 312 15.21 -13.36 16.83
N ARG A 313 15.05 -14.58 16.32
CA ARG A 313 15.86 -15.13 15.22
C ARG A 313 15.22 -14.91 13.86
N ASN A 314 14.34 -13.91 13.72
CA ASN A 314 13.60 -13.72 12.48
C ASN A 314 14.50 -13.34 11.29
N TYR A 315 15.62 -12.67 11.56
CA TYR A 315 16.66 -12.35 10.57
C TYR A 315 17.23 -13.59 9.83
N LEU A 316 17.04 -14.80 10.35
CA LEU A 316 17.53 -16.04 9.71
C LEU A 316 16.94 -16.26 8.32
N VAL A 317 15.77 -15.69 8.02
CA VAL A 317 15.23 -15.72 6.66
C VAL A 317 16.15 -15.03 5.66
N ALA A 318 16.83 -13.96 6.07
CA ALA A 318 17.84 -13.24 5.27
C ALA A 318 19.26 -13.80 5.42
N GLU A 319 19.49 -14.85 6.22
CA GLU A 319 20.84 -15.35 6.50
C GLU A 319 21.47 -16.11 5.33
N THR A 320 22.67 -15.69 4.94
CA THR A 320 23.45 -16.25 3.84
C THR A 320 24.87 -16.68 4.23
N ARG A 321 25.35 -16.30 5.42
CA ARG A 321 26.67 -16.68 5.93
C ARG A 321 26.79 -18.20 6.04
N ASN A 322 28.00 -18.70 5.80
CA ASN A 322 28.33 -20.12 5.98
C ASN A 322 27.40 -21.08 5.22
N ASN A 323 26.84 -20.66 4.08
CA ASN A 323 25.86 -21.41 3.30
C ASN A 323 24.62 -21.83 4.12
N PHE A 324 24.17 -20.97 5.04
CA PHE A 324 23.00 -21.23 5.87
C PHE A 324 21.77 -21.59 5.03
N ARG A 325 21.10 -22.67 5.42
CA ARG A 325 19.80 -23.10 4.90
C ARG A 325 18.78 -23.19 6.01
N LEU A 326 17.56 -22.79 5.70
CA LEU A 326 16.43 -22.86 6.62
C LEU A 326 16.07 -24.32 6.95
N TRP A 327 15.42 -24.49 8.08
CA TRP A 327 14.95 -25.80 8.51
C TRP A 327 13.76 -26.25 7.67
N ARG A 328 13.66 -27.57 7.52
CA ARG A 328 12.53 -28.19 6.85
C ARG A 328 11.24 -27.91 7.64
N PRO A 329 10.09 -27.74 6.97
CA PRO A 329 8.79 -27.69 7.63
C PRO A 329 8.37 -29.12 7.97
N ARG A 330 7.45 -29.26 8.93
CA ARG A 330 6.71 -30.52 9.08
C ARG A 330 5.87 -30.79 7.83
N SER A 331 5.68 -32.07 7.52
CA SER A 331 4.83 -32.54 6.42
C SER A 331 3.40 -31.98 6.47
N GLU A 332 2.87 -31.70 7.66
CA GLU A 332 1.56 -31.07 7.85
C GLU A 332 1.44 -29.71 7.13
N CYS A 333 2.54 -28.94 7.04
CA CYS A 333 2.54 -27.64 6.36
C CYS A 333 2.22 -27.73 4.87
N ALA A 334 2.51 -28.87 4.22
CA ALA A 334 2.14 -29.09 2.83
C ALA A 334 0.62 -29.31 2.67
N ILE A 335 -0.06 -29.78 3.72
CA ILE A 335 -1.50 -30.03 3.73
C ILE A 335 -2.22 -28.74 4.13
N ASN A 336 -1.97 -28.25 5.34
CA ASN A 336 -2.61 -27.07 5.91
C ASN A 336 -1.59 -26.17 6.63
N PRO A 337 -1.24 -24.99 6.07
CA PRO A 337 -0.25 -24.10 6.67
C PRO A 337 -0.75 -23.42 7.95
N ASN A 338 -2.07 -23.43 8.18
CA ASN A 338 -2.73 -22.90 9.37
C ASN A 338 -2.90 -23.96 10.47
N ASP A 339 -2.51 -25.21 10.22
CA ASP A 339 -2.59 -26.24 11.24
C ASP A 339 -1.64 -25.90 12.41
N PRO A 340 -2.05 -26.07 13.69
CA PRO A 340 -1.16 -25.88 14.84
C PRO A 340 0.10 -26.76 14.79
N CYS A 341 0.03 -27.85 14.02
CA CYS A 341 1.11 -28.77 13.72
C CYS A 341 1.91 -28.38 12.46
N CYS A 342 1.56 -27.34 11.71
CA CYS A 342 2.48 -26.73 10.76
C CYS A 342 3.53 -25.89 11.50
N ARG A 343 4.68 -26.51 11.78
CA ARG A 343 5.82 -25.93 12.50
C ARG A 343 7.13 -26.19 11.75
N SER A 344 8.12 -25.35 12.02
CA SER A 344 9.48 -25.65 11.59
C SER A 344 10.02 -26.85 12.36
N CYS A 345 10.82 -27.70 11.73
CA CYS A 345 11.45 -28.84 12.40
C CYS A 345 12.46 -28.43 13.49
N ALA A 346 12.89 -27.17 13.53
CA ALA A 346 13.72 -26.62 14.60
C ALA A 346 12.95 -26.12 15.82
N GLN A 347 11.61 -26.09 15.79
CA GLN A 347 10.78 -25.65 16.91
C GLN A 347 10.40 -26.81 17.83
N ASN A 348 9.74 -26.51 18.96
CA ASN A 348 9.16 -27.54 19.81
C ASN A 348 8.06 -28.33 19.06
N GLN A 349 8.21 -29.65 19.03
CA GLN A 349 7.34 -30.61 18.34
C GLN A 349 6.25 -31.20 19.26
N ASP A 350 6.21 -30.83 20.54
CA ASP A 350 5.26 -31.32 21.52
C ASP A 350 3.81 -31.07 21.08
N GLY A 351 2.96 -32.08 21.31
CA GLY A 351 1.55 -32.06 20.94
C GLY A 351 1.27 -32.44 19.48
N CYS A 352 2.29 -32.75 18.69
CA CYS A 352 2.14 -33.15 17.29
C CYS A 352 2.58 -34.60 17.03
N PRO A 353 2.02 -35.28 16.01
CA PRO A 353 2.49 -36.60 15.60
C PRO A 353 3.99 -36.61 15.26
N ALA A 354 4.67 -37.72 15.52
CA ALA A 354 6.07 -37.84 15.11
C ALA A 354 6.20 -37.65 13.59
N ASP A 355 7.07 -36.74 13.16
CA ASP A 355 7.35 -36.49 11.75
C ASP A 355 8.79 -36.92 11.43
N PRO A 356 8.99 -38.05 10.70
CA PRO A 356 10.33 -38.53 10.39
C PRO A 356 11.10 -37.57 9.46
N THR A 357 10.45 -36.63 8.78
CA THR A 357 11.15 -35.66 7.93
C THR A 357 11.86 -34.58 8.74
N CYS A 358 11.61 -34.47 10.04
CA CYS A 358 12.22 -33.45 10.89
C CYS A 358 13.59 -33.78 11.45
N THR A 359 14.08 -35.01 11.27
CA THR A 359 15.43 -35.39 11.70
C THR A 359 16.33 -35.58 10.48
N GLY A 360 17.42 -34.80 10.44
CA GLY A 360 18.44 -34.90 9.41
C GLY A 360 19.33 -36.14 9.56
N PRO A 361 20.15 -36.46 8.54
CA PRO A 361 21.08 -37.60 8.59
C PRO A 361 22.11 -37.54 9.73
N ASP A 362 22.35 -36.35 10.27
CA ASP A 362 23.26 -36.06 11.39
C ASP A 362 22.57 -36.14 12.77
N GLY A 363 21.27 -36.46 12.81
CA GLY A 363 20.48 -36.51 14.03
C GLY A 363 19.99 -35.14 14.53
N ASN A 364 20.33 -34.05 13.84
CA ASN A 364 19.87 -32.69 14.16
C ASN A 364 18.54 -32.37 13.42
N PRO A 365 17.86 -31.25 13.75
CA PRO A 365 16.72 -30.79 12.96
C PRO A 365 17.05 -30.69 11.47
N ALA A 366 16.24 -31.33 10.64
CA ALA A 366 16.45 -31.40 9.20
C ALA A 366 16.48 -29.99 8.58
N ARG A 367 17.47 -29.76 7.70
CA ARG A 367 17.58 -28.54 6.89
C ARG A 367 17.20 -28.81 5.44
N LEU A 368 16.79 -27.76 4.74
CA LEU A 368 16.56 -27.78 3.30
C LEU A 368 17.90 -27.79 2.54
N SER A 369 17.90 -28.38 1.34
CA SER A 369 19.03 -28.28 0.41
C SER A 369 19.14 -26.90 -0.23
N ALA A 370 20.19 -26.65 -0.99
CA ALA A 370 20.33 -25.40 -1.73
C ALA A 370 19.26 -25.23 -2.82
N GLU A 371 18.80 -26.33 -3.40
CA GLU A 371 17.76 -26.38 -4.42
C GLU A 371 16.37 -26.15 -3.84
N GLU A 372 16.12 -26.61 -2.62
CA GLU A 372 14.85 -26.44 -1.90
C GLU A 372 14.71 -25.06 -1.24
N ASP A 373 15.84 -24.42 -0.92
CA ASP A 373 15.90 -23.12 -0.27
C ASP A 373 16.69 -22.07 -1.09
N PRO A 374 16.18 -21.65 -2.27
CA PRO A 374 16.69 -20.46 -2.96
C PRO A 374 16.47 -19.21 -2.10
N VAL A 375 17.56 -18.49 -1.81
CA VAL A 375 17.59 -17.38 -0.85
C VAL A 375 16.59 -16.28 -1.21
N ASN A 376 16.59 -15.81 -2.45
CA ASN A 376 15.72 -14.70 -2.90
C ASN A 376 14.24 -15.08 -2.99
N LEU A 377 13.88 -16.35 -2.76
CA LEU A 377 12.48 -16.77 -2.71
C LEU A 377 11.98 -16.90 -1.28
N ARG A 378 12.80 -16.70 -0.24
CA ARG A 378 12.43 -17.03 1.14
C ARG A 378 11.27 -16.22 1.71
N CYS A 379 10.85 -15.11 1.09
CA CYS A 379 9.63 -14.39 1.50
C CYS A 379 8.35 -14.92 0.86
N TRP A 380 8.47 -15.86 -0.08
CA TRP A 380 7.33 -16.54 -0.65
C TRP A 380 6.97 -17.80 0.16
N ASP A 381 5.70 -17.89 0.56
CA ASP A 381 5.04 -19.07 1.13
C ASP A 381 5.77 -19.71 2.34
N GLN A 382 6.20 -18.86 3.27
CA GLN A 382 7.09 -19.23 4.38
C GLN A 382 6.54 -20.34 5.28
N LYS A 383 5.24 -20.30 5.61
CA LYS A 383 4.62 -21.35 6.44
C LYS A 383 4.71 -22.72 5.77
N ARG A 384 4.42 -22.84 4.47
CA ARG A 384 4.53 -24.12 3.76
C ARG A 384 5.97 -24.57 3.59
N ARG A 385 6.90 -23.64 3.40
CA ARG A 385 8.29 -23.93 3.08
C ARG A 385 9.21 -24.10 4.27
N PHE A 386 8.91 -23.46 5.38
CA PHE A 386 9.78 -23.43 6.57
C PHE A 386 9.02 -23.75 7.86
N GLY A 387 7.68 -23.80 7.82
CA GLY A 387 6.84 -24.10 8.97
C GLY A 387 6.72 -22.93 9.94
N TYR A 388 7.27 -21.78 9.57
CA TYR A 388 7.39 -20.60 10.41
C TYR A 388 7.19 -19.36 9.56
N ASP A 389 6.59 -18.32 10.14
CA ASP A 389 6.40 -17.02 9.50
C ASP A 389 7.34 -16.02 10.19
N PHE A 390 8.27 -15.51 9.40
CA PHE A 390 9.33 -14.59 9.83
C PHE A 390 8.89 -13.12 9.71
N LEU A 391 7.72 -12.86 9.11
CA LEU A 391 7.28 -11.52 8.76
C LEU A 391 6.33 -10.95 9.82
N TYR A 392 6.22 -9.62 9.86
CA TYR A 392 5.17 -8.99 10.65
C TYR A 392 3.78 -9.37 10.10
N PRO A 393 2.78 -9.55 10.98
CA PRO A 393 1.43 -9.86 10.54
C PRO A 393 0.82 -8.68 9.77
N ILE A 394 0.00 -8.96 8.76
CA ILE A 394 -0.67 -7.94 7.95
C ILE A 394 -1.54 -7.01 8.81
N GLU A 395 -2.10 -7.54 9.89
CA GLU A 395 -2.90 -6.81 10.86
C GLU A 395 -2.17 -5.55 11.36
N ARG A 396 -0.85 -5.61 11.59
CA ARG A 396 -0.01 -4.47 11.99
C ARG A 396 -0.20 -3.28 11.05
N TYR A 397 -0.18 -3.54 9.75
CA TYR A 397 -0.25 -2.52 8.70
C TYR A 397 -1.68 -2.02 8.51
N THR A 398 -2.68 -2.88 8.70
CA THR A 398 -4.08 -2.43 8.69
C THR A 398 -4.38 -1.53 9.88
N GLU A 399 -3.99 -1.93 11.09
CA GLU A 399 -4.16 -1.12 12.32
C GLU A 399 -3.40 0.22 12.21
N ALA A 400 -2.19 0.20 11.65
CA ALA A 400 -1.42 1.40 11.38
C ALA A 400 -2.16 2.44 10.53
N LEU A 401 -3.00 1.99 9.59
CA LEU A 401 -3.76 2.85 8.66
C LEU A 401 -5.18 3.15 9.13
N THR A 402 -5.69 2.50 10.18
CA THR A 402 -7.08 2.65 10.63
C THR A 402 -7.28 2.99 12.10
N SER A 403 -6.25 2.82 12.94
CA SER A 403 -6.33 3.04 14.39
C SER A 403 -5.67 4.37 14.79
N PRO A 404 -6.32 5.20 15.65
CA PRO A 404 -5.73 6.43 16.17
C PRO A 404 -4.56 6.18 17.15
N THR A 405 -4.30 4.93 17.53
CA THR A 405 -3.20 4.54 18.42
C THR A 405 -2.43 3.35 17.87
N VAL A 406 -1.14 3.26 18.20
CA VAL A 406 -0.24 2.15 17.85
C VAL A 406 0.59 1.75 19.06
N SER A 407 1.22 0.57 19.01
CA SER A 407 2.10 0.09 20.06
C SER A 407 3.55 0.53 19.85
N THR A 408 4.23 0.91 20.94
CA THR A 408 5.69 1.05 20.97
C THR A 408 6.37 -0.32 20.94
N ARG A 409 7.71 -0.35 20.83
CA ARG A 409 8.46 -1.62 20.85
C ARG A 409 8.27 -2.42 22.15
N ASN A 410 7.99 -1.72 23.25
CA ASN A 410 7.72 -2.34 24.56
C ASN A 410 6.24 -2.72 24.76
N GLY A 411 5.38 -2.46 23.77
CA GLY A 411 3.95 -2.76 23.81
C GLY A 411 3.07 -1.66 24.42
N ASP A 412 3.63 -0.50 24.78
CA ASP A 412 2.85 0.62 25.30
C ASP A 412 2.00 1.23 24.19
N THR A 413 0.76 1.60 24.49
CA THR A 413 -0.13 2.26 23.52
C THR A 413 0.16 3.75 23.47
N VAL A 414 0.47 4.27 22.28
CA VAL A 414 0.76 5.69 22.02
C VAL A 414 -0.08 6.22 20.84
N PRO A 415 -0.28 7.55 20.73
CA PRO A 415 -0.95 8.13 19.57
C PRO A 415 -0.27 7.74 18.26
N ASN A 416 -1.09 7.40 17.25
CA ASN A 416 -0.60 7.11 15.91
C ASN A 416 -0.18 8.41 15.21
N PRO A 417 1.07 8.53 14.73
CA PRO A 417 1.56 9.75 14.11
C PRO A 417 0.75 10.24 12.90
N ILE A 418 0.13 9.37 12.10
CA ILE A 418 -0.64 9.81 10.92
C ILE A 418 -1.98 10.48 11.28
N PHE A 419 -2.46 10.25 12.51
CA PHE A 419 -3.70 10.79 13.08
C PHE A 419 -3.44 11.80 14.22
N SER A 420 -2.19 12.26 14.36
CA SER A 420 -1.76 13.18 15.40
C SER A 420 -1.27 14.49 14.80
N ASP A 421 -1.32 15.56 15.60
CA ASP A 421 -0.59 16.80 15.31
C ASP A 421 0.88 16.63 15.74
N LEU A 422 1.77 16.53 14.75
CA LEU A 422 3.21 16.35 14.95
C LEU A 422 3.96 17.67 15.16
N ASP A 423 3.32 18.81 14.90
CA ASP A 423 3.88 20.14 15.10
C ASP A 423 2.92 21.07 15.86
N PRO A 424 2.74 20.84 17.18
CA PRO A 424 1.83 21.64 17.99
C PRO A 424 2.28 23.10 18.20
N ALA A 425 3.44 23.48 17.64
CA ALA A 425 3.90 24.86 17.62
C ALA A 425 3.32 25.65 16.42
N ASP A 426 2.77 24.95 15.43
CA ASP A 426 2.03 25.57 14.34
C ASP A 426 0.59 25.91 14.78
N GLY A 427 -0.12 26.72 13.99
CA GLY A 427 -1.50 27.11 14.30
C GLY A 427 -2.55 26.04 13.94
N ASN A 428 -2.12 24.89 13.42
CA ASN A 428 -2.97 23.86 12.86
C ASN A 428 -3.27 22.77 13.89
N THR A 429 -4.42 22.89 14.54
CA THR A 429 -4.86 21.92 15.56
C THR A 429 -5.75 20.81 15.00
N ARG A 430 -5.94 20.73 13.66
CA ARG A 430 -6.73 19.67 13.03
C ARG A 430 -5.92 18.37 13.04
N THR A 431 -6.62 17.24 13.03
CA THR A 431 -6.02 15.91 12.88
C THR A 431 -6.78 15.08 11.86
N ARG A 432 -6.08 14.30 11.04
CA ARG A 432 -6.69 13.38 10.08
C ARG A 432 -7.41 12.25 10.80
N GLY A 433 -8.37 11.64 10.12
CA GLY A 433 -8.97 10.38 10.52
C GLY A 433 -8.74 9.31 9.45
N PRO A 434 -9.09 8.04 9.72
CA PRO A 434 -8.91 6.94 8.78
C PRO A 434 -9.53 7.20 7.40
N GLN A 435 -10.62 7.96 7.34
CA GLN A 435 -11.27 8.35 6.08
C GLN A 435 -10.42 9.29 5.20
N HIS A 436 -9.36 9.87 5.73
CA HIS A 436 -8.42 10.74 5.02
C HIS A 436 -7.13 10.01 4.62
N VAL A 437 -7.10 8.67 4.70
CA VAL A 437 -5.95 7.85 4.32
C VAL A 437 -6.34 6.94 3.16
N VAL A 438 -5.53 6.95 2.11
CA VAL A 438 -5.69 6.09 0.94
C VAL A 438 -4.40 5.32 0.73
N PHE A 439 -4.49 4.00 0.69
CA PHE A 439 -3.39 3.11 0.37
C PHE A 439 -3.67 2.44 -0.97
N THR A 440 -2.72 2.48 -1.89
CA THR A 440 -2.80 1.79 -3.18
C THR A 440 -1.51 1.01 -3.43
N GLY A 441 -1.67 -0.26 -3.81
CA GLY A 441 -0.57 -1.13 -4.21
C GLY A 441 -0.59 -1.37 -5.72
N ILE A 442 0.53 -1.08 -6.39
CA ILE A 442 0.80 -1.48 -7.77
C ILE A 442 1.78 -2.66 -7.66
N VAL A 443 1.20 -3.85 -7.46
CA VAL A 443 1.91 -5.04 -6.95
C VAL A 443 1.94 -6.19 -7.94
N GLY A 444 2.46 -6.00 -9.16
CA GLY A 444 2.67 -7.08 -10.15
C GLY A 444 1.47 -7.95 -10.56
N VAL A 445 0.28 -7.73 -9.99
CA VAL A 445 -0.96 -8.49 -10.26
C VAL A 445 -1.43 -8.13 -11.68
N PRO A 446 -1.78 -9.13 -12.51
CA PRO A 446 -2.41 -8.87 -13.80
C PRO A 446 -3.61 -7.93 -13.61
N TRP A 447 -3.64 -6.82 -14.34
CA TRP A 447 -4.72 -5.83 -14.21
C TRP A 447 -6.10 -6.46 -14.45
N GLN A 448 -6.16 -7.55 -15.20
CA GLN A 448 -7.36 -8.34 -15.47
C GLN A 448 -7.99 -8.91 -14.19
N ASP A 449 -7.17 -9.26 -13.20
CA ASP A 449 -7.64 -9.80 -11.93
C ASP A 449 -8.19 -8.66 -11.05
N LEU A 450 -7.64 -7.46 -11.22
CA LEU A 450 -8.04 -6.24 -10.51
C LEU A 450 -9.23 -5.53 -11.16
N ALA A 451 -9.40 -5.59 -12.47
CA ALA A 451 -10.45 -4.86 -13.17
C ALA A 451 -11.83 -5.46 -12.92
N ARG A 452 -12.83 -4.59 -12.84
CA ARG A 452 -14.24 -5.02 -12.88
C ARG A 452 -14.53 -5.67 -14.24
N GLN A 453 -15.49 -6.60 -14.25
CA GLN A 453 -15.90 -7.27 -15.47
C GLN A 453 -17.06 -6.51 -16.10
N ASN A 454 -17.06 -6.39 -17.44
CA ASN A 454 -18.21 -5.88 -18.17
C ASN A 454 -19.34 -6.92 -18.23
N ALA A 455 -20.45 -6.58 -18.89
CA ALA A 455 -21.61 -7.47 -19.04
C ALA A 455 -21.31 -8.81 -19.74
N ALA A 456 -20.16 -8.95 -20.42
CA ALA A 456 -19.70 -10.18 -21.04
C ALA A 456 -18.77 -11.03 -20.13
N GLY A 457 -18.55 -10.61 -18.88
CA GLY A 457 -17.64 -11.27 -17.96
C GLY A 457 -16.15 -11.02 -18.26
N VAL A 458 -15.84 -10.01 -19.09
CA VAL A 458 -14.46 -9.69 -19.50
C VAL A 458 -13.96 -8.51 -18.66
N PRO A 459 -12.74 -8.58 -18.10
CA PRO A 459 -12.12 -7.45 -17.40
C PRO A 459 -12.07 -6.20 -18.28
N ASP A 460 -12.61 -5.10 -17.79
CA ASP A 460 -12.82 -3.86 -18.54
C ASP A 460 -12.65 -2.65 -17.64
N LEU A 461 -11.63 -1.84 -17.90
CA LEU A 461 -11.32 -0.63 -17.12
C LEU A 461 -12.28 0.53 -17.41
N VAL A 462 -13.10 0.44 -18.45
CA VAL A 462 -14.02 1.50 -18.87
C VAL A 462 -15.45 1.10 -18.56
N ASP A 463 -15.86 -0.09 -19.00
CA ASP A 463 -17.24 -0.56 -18.91
C ASP A 463 -17.45 -1.64 -17.83
N GLY A 464 -16.48 -1.78 -16.91
CA GLY A 464 -16.57 -2.69 -15.78
C GLY A 464 -17.75 -2.36 -14.86
N LEU A 465 -18.47 -3.38 -14.42
CA LEU A 465 -19.70 -3.25 -13.64
C LEU A 465 -19.44 -3.34 -12.13
N ASP A 466 -20.11 -2.52 -11.33
CA ASP A 466 -20.16 -2.64 -9.87
C ASP A 466 -21.06 -3.84 -9.43
N ALA A 467 -21.18 -4.04 -8.11
CA ALA A 467 -22.01 -5.10 -7.53
C ALA A 467 -23.50 -4.96 -7.86
N GLU A 468 -23.95 -3.74 -8.16
CA GLU A 468 -25.31 -3.40 -8.57
C GLU A 468 -25.53 -3.54 -10.08
N GLY A 469 -24.48 -3.81 -10.86
CA GLY A 469 -24.52 -3.99 -12.31
C GLY A 469 -24.42 -2.69 -13.11
N ASN A 470 -24.04 -1.57 -12.48
CA ASN A 470 -23.85 -0.29 -13.16
C ASN A 470 -22.43 -0.20 -13.76
N PRO A 471 -22.27 0.36 -14.98
CA PRO A 471 -20.96 0.59 -15.57
C PRO A 471 -20.26 1.73 -14.84
N VAL A 472 -19.27 1.37 -14.03
CA VAL A 472 -18.44 2.32 -13.27
C VAL A 472 -16.97 2.28 -13.70
N GLY A 473 -16.58 1.28 -14.49
CA GLY A 473 -15.21 1.05 -14.92
C GLY A 473 -14.26 0.77 -13.75
N GLY A 474 -12.97 0.98 -13.99
CA GLY A 474 -11.94 0.95 -12.97
C GLY A 474 -11.64 -0.42 -12.35
N LEU A 475 -10.99 -0.37 -11.18
CA LEU A 475 -10.54 -1.54 -10.43
C LEU A 475 -11.52 -1.90 -9.31
N LYS A 476 -11.64 -3.19 -9.03
CA LYS A 476 -12.30 -3.76 -7.86
C LYS A 476 -11.75 -3.13 -6.58
N ASN A 477 -12.64 -2.77 -5.67
CA ASN A 477 -12.30 -2.36 -4.32
C ASN A 477 -11.97 -3.59 -3.44
N ALA A 478 -11.54 -3.36 -2.20
CA ALA A 478 -11.17 -4.44 -1.29
C ALA A 478 -12.30 -5.44 -1.01
N ALA A 479 -13.56 -4.98 -0.96
CA ALA A 479 -14.71 -5.86 -0.75
C ALA A 479 -14.96 -6.74 -1.98
N GLU A 480 -14.83 -6.17 -3.19
CA GLU A 480 -14.96 -6.89 -4.46
C GLU A 480 -13.83 -7.92 -4.66
N LEU A 481 -12.61 -7.63 -4.20
CA LEU A 481 -11.47 -8.57 -4.22
C LEU A 481 -11.57 -9.67 -3.16
N GLY A 482 -12.21 -9.36 -2.02
CA GLY A 482 -12.43 -10.31 -0.92
C GLY A 482 -13.65 -11.21 -1.12
N ALA A 483 -14.48 -10.94 -2.12
CA ALA A 483 -15.61 -11.80 -2.45
C ALA A 483 -15.12 -13.18 -2.93
N PRO A 484 -15.77 -14.28 -2.52
CA PRO A 484 -15.47 -15.60 -3.05
C PRO A 484 -15.53 -15.56 -4.58
N VAL A 485 -14.50 -16.08 -5.24
CA VAL A 485 -14.53 -16.29 -6.68
C VAL A 485 -15.42 -17.50 -6.94
N ASP A 486 -16.59 -17.28 -7.54
CA ASP A 486 -17.55 -18.34 -7.89
C ASP A 486 -16.99 -19.36 -8.90
#